data_AF-A0A7X1EHG0-F1
#
_entry.id   AF-A0A7X1EHG0-F1
#
_cell.length_a   1.000
_cell.length_b   1.000
_cell.length_c   1.000
_cell.angle_alpha   90.00
_cell.angle_beta   90.00
_cell.angle_gamma   90.00
#
_symmetry.space_group_name_H-M   'P 1'
#
loop_
_entity.id
_entity.type
_entity.pdbx_description
1 polymer ?
#
loop_
_entity_poly.entity_id
_entity_poly.type
_entity_poly.pdbx_seq_one_letter_code
_entity_poly.pdbx_strand_id
1 'polypeptide(L)'
;MSTYQPPFVVTPLILNQVIEIGELMGHWAAMAGRASPLLRKENRIRTIQASLAIEHNSLTTEQVTALMEGKRILQILSNQPGRSAKSIAEECEISARTVERYLKALQLKHCASL
;
A
#
# COMPACT_ATOMS: atom_id res chain seq x y z
N MET A 1 -10.03 34.50 -17.85
CA MET A 1 -10.20 33.35 -16.93
C MET A 1 -9.54 33.71 -15.62
N SER A 2 -10.31 33.94 -14.57
CA SER A 2 -9.79 34.25 -13.24
C SER A 2 -9.01 33.06 -12.70
N THR A 3 -7.70 33.25 -12.50
CA THR A 3 -6.83 32.27 -11.85
C THR A 3 -7.31 32.06 -10.42
N TYR A 4 -7.76 30.86 -10.11
CA TYR A 4 -8.12 30.47 -8.74
C TYR A 4 -6.89 30.67 -7.85
N GLN A 5 -7.00 31.59 -6.89
CA GLN A 5 -5.98 31.84 -5.90
C GLN A 5 -6.51 31.33 -4.57
N PRO A 6 -6.01 30.18 -4.10
CA PRO A 6 -6.52 29.62 -2.86
C PRO A 6 -6.15 30.53 -1.67
N PRO A 7 -7.05 30.70 -0.69
CA PRO A 7 -6.91 31.66 0.40
C PRO A 7 -5.99 31.14 1.51
N PHE A 8 -4.72 30.91 1.18
CA PHE A 8 -3.71 30.49 2.16
C PHE A 8 -2.86 31.70 2.57
N VAL A 9 -2.80 31.96 3.88
CA VAL A 9 -1.91 32.96 4.47
C VAL A 9 -0.87 32.22 5.28
N VAL A 10 0.42 32.41 4.94
CA VAL A 10 1.51 31.83 5.72
C VAL A 10 1.57 32.53 7.07
N THR A 11 1.40 31.76 8.14
CA THR A 11 1.49 32.25 9.52
C THR A 11 2.85 31.86 10.13
N PRO A 12 3.32 32.57 11.17
CA PRO A 12 4.51 32.17 11.91
C PRO A 12 4.43 30.73 12.47
N LEU A 13 3.23 30.26 12.82
CA LEU A 13 3.01 28.88 13.26
C LEU A 13 3.35 27.86 12.16
N ILE A 14 2.86 28.09 10.94
CA ILE A 14 3.16 27.23 9.78
C ILE A 14 4.66 27.19 9.54
N LEU A 15 5.35 28.34 9.61
CA LEU A 15 6.80 28.41 9.44
C LEU A 15 7.54 27.60 10.52
N ASN A 16 7.15 27.73 11.78
CA ASN A 16 7.75 26.95 12.87
C ASN A 16 7.55 25.45 12.69
N GLN A 17 6.35 25.01 12.28
CA GLN A 17 6.06 23.60 12.00
C GLN A 17 6.88 23.08 10.83
N VAL A 18 7.07 23.88 9.77
CA VAL A 18 7.92 23.51 8.62
C VAL A 18 9.37 23.31 9.07
N ILE A 19 9.89 24.19 9.93
CA ILE A 19 11.25 24.08 10.47
C ILE A 19 11.39 22.80 11.30
N GLU A 20 10.45 22.55 12.22
CA GLU A 20 10.45 21.37 13.08
C GLU A 20 10.38 20.06 12.26
N ILE A 21 9.47 19.99 11.28
CA ILE A 21 9.37 18.85 10.36
C ILE A 21 10.68 18.68 9.60
N GLY A 22 11.28 19.77 9.12
CA GLY A 22 12.56 19.74 8.40
C GLY A 22 13.71 19.19 9.25
N GLU A 23 13.80 19.60 10.51
CA GLU A 23 14.81 19.10 11.46
C GLU A 23 14.62 17.60 11.73
N LEU A 24 13.38 17.17 12.01
CA LEU A 24 13.04 15.76 12.22
C LEU A 24 13.34 14.92 10.97
N MET A 25 13.03 15.43 9.78
CA MET A 25 13.36 14.78 8.52
C MET A 25 14.87 14.68 8.30
N GLY A 26 15.63 15.72 8.68
CA GLY A 26 17.09 15.73 8.60
C GLY A 26 17.72 14.68 9.53
N HIS A 27 17.28 14.64 10.80
CA HIS A 27 17.69 13.60 11.75
C HIS A 27 17.33 12.20 11.26
N TRP A 28 16.11 12.03 10.76
CA TRP A 28 15.69 10.76 10.17
C TRP A 28 16.55 10.39 8.97
N ALA A 29 16.80 11.29 8.02
CA ALA A 29 17.60 10.99 6.83
C ALA A 29 19.05 10.62 7.16
N ALA A 30 19.64 11.23 8.19
CA ALA A 30 20.98 10.91 8.67
C ALA A 30 21.06 9.51 9.30
N MET A 31 20.00 9.06 9.98
CA MET A 31 19.94 7.72 10.60
C MET A 31 19.34 6.64 9.70
N ALA A 32 18.50 7.04 8.74
CA ALA A 32 17.81 6.17 7.82
C ALA A 32 18.80 5.70 6.76
N GLY A 33 19.54 4.64 7.11
CA GLY A 33 20.16 3.78 6.11
C GLY A 33 19.09 3.21 5.15
N ARG A 34 19.47 2.23 4.32
CA ARG A 34 18.48 1.59 3.43
C ARG A 34 17.41 0.89 4.27
N ALA A 35 16.23 1.50 4.38
CA ALA A 35 15.09 0.89 5.06
C ALA A 35 14.86 -0.52 4.48
N SER A 36 14.79 -1.53 5.34
CA SER A 36 14.67 -2.91 4.89
C SER A 36 13.38 -3.07 4.06
N PRO A 37 13.37 -3.95 3.04
CA PRO A 37 12.16 -4.24 2.26
C PRO A 37 10.96 -4.63 3.13
N LEU A 38 11.20 -5.27 4.28
CA LEU A 38 10.18 -5.64 5.26
C LEU A 38 9.55 -4.40 5.92
N LEU A 39 10.37 -3.47 6.41
CA LEU A 39 9.88 -2.23 7.03
C LEU A 39 9.08 -1.37 6.04
N ARG A 40 9.50 -1.32 4.76
CA ARG A 40 8.73 -0.61 3.72
C ARG A 40 7.38 -1.26 3.46
N LYS A 41 7.33 -2.60 3.45
CA LYS A 41 6.08 -3.35 3.27
C LYS A 41 5.14 -3.09 4.44
N GLU A 42 5.66 -3.12 5.66
CA GLU A 42 4.89 -2.87 6.87
C GLU A 42 4.32 -1.45 6.93
N ASN A 43 5.16 -0.43 6.67
CA ASN A 43 4.70 0.96 6.63
C ASN A 43 3.60 1.15 5.59
N ARG A 44 3.72 0.51 4.43
CA ARG A 44 2.70 0.58 3.37
C ARG A 44 1.37 -0.08 3.79
N ILE A 45 1.41 -1.21 4.49
CA ILE A 45 0.20 -1.84 5.05
C ILE A 45 -0.48 -0.88 6.02
N ARG A 46 0.27 -0.26 6.93
CA ARG A 46 -0.26 0.71 7.90
C ARG A 46 -0.88 1.93 7.21
N THR A 47 -0.22 2.49 6.19
CA THR A 47 -0.77 3.60 5.41
C THR A 47 -2.09 3.23 4.73
N ILE A 48 -2.16 2.06 4.10
CA ILE A 48 -3.38 1.61 3.42
C ILE A 48 -4.51 1.42 4.43
N GLN A 49 -4.23 0.79 5.57
CA GLN A 49 -5.23 0.58 6.62
C GLN A 49 -5.74 1.92 7.17
N ALA A 50 -4.84 2.87 7.46
CA ALA A 50 -5.23 4.19 7.96
C ALA A 50 -6.09 4.97 6.96
N SER A 51 -5.72 4.95 5.67
CA SER A 51 -6.50 5.59 4.61
C SER A 51 -7.88 4.96 4.44
N LEU A 52 -7.97 3.61 4.48
CA LEU A 52 -9.24 2.91 4.38
C LEU A 52 -10.14 3.16 5.60
N ALA A 53 -9.56 3.26 6.81
CA ALA A 53 -10.31 3.56 8.02
C ALA A 53 -10.95 4.96 7.99
N ILE A 54 -10.29 5.95 7.37
CA ILE A 54 -10.85 7.30 7.16
C ILE A 54 -12.12 7.24 6.30
N GLU A 55 -12.14 6.35 5.30
CA GLU A 55 -13.29 6.10 4.41
C GLU A 55 -14.34 5.17 5.04
N HIS A 56 -14.35 5.02 6.38
CA HIS A 56 -15.24 4.12 7.13
C HIS A 56 -15.16 2.64 6.73
N ASN A 57 -14.03 2.20 6.19
CA ASN A 57 -13.83 0.80 5.86
C ASN A 57 -13.35 0.02 7.10
N SER A 58 -14.01 -1.11 7.39
CA SER A 58 -13.76 -1.94 8.57
C SER A 58 -12.65 -2.99 8.38
N LEU A 59 -11.86 -2.89 7.30
CA LEU A 59 -10.77 -3.83 7.04
C LEU A 59 -9.68 -3.75 8.11
N THR A 60 -9.42 -4.89 8.74
CA THR A 60 -8.37 -5.07 9.74
C THR A 60 -6.97 -5.10 9.11
N THR A 61 -5.93 -4.87 9.92
CA THR A 61 -4.54 -4.97 9.48
C THR A 61 -4.24 -6.34 8.87
N GLU A 62 -4.73 -7.43 9.47
CA GLU A 62 -4.52 -8.78 8.94
C GLU A 62 -5.18 -8.97 7.57
N GLN A 63 -6.37 -8.39 7.36
CA GLN A 63 -7.06 -8.47 6.07
C GLN A 63 -6.34 -7.66 4.99
N VAL A 64 -5.84 -6.46 5.32
CA VAL A 64 -5.03 -5.65 4.40
C VAL A 64 -3.72 -6.37 4.06
N THR A 65 -3.06 -6.99 5.04
CA THR A 65 -1.88 -7.82 4.82
C THR A 65 -2.19 -9.02 3.92
N ALA A 66 -3.28 -9.75 4.19
CA ALA A 66 -3.69 -10.90 3.39
C ALA A 66 -4.00 -10.54 1.94
N LEU A 67 -4.60 -9.36 1.71
CA LEU A 67 -4.81 -8.80 0.38
C LEU A 67 -3.47 -8.46 -0.30
N MET A 68 -2.57 -7.75 0.39
CA MET A 68 -1.26 -7.40 -0.16
C MET A 68 -0.38 -8.63 -0.44
N GLU A 69 -0.57 -9.72 0.29
CA GLU A 69 0.13 -10.99 0.10
C GLU A 69 -0.52 -11.89 -0.95
N GLY A 70 -1.73 -11.55 -1.42
CA GLY A 70 -2.49 -12.39 -2.36
C GLY A 70 -2.90 -13.74 -1.77
N LYS A 71 -3.00 -13.86 -0.44
CA LYS A 71 -3.29 -15.13 0.26
C LYS A 71 -4.60 -15.77 -0.21
N ARG A 72 -5.64 -14.98 -0.49
CA ARG A 72 -6.93 -15.48 -1.00
C ARG A 72 -6.81 -16.12 -2.38
N ILE A 73 -6.00 -15.53 -3.26
CA ILE A 73 -5.71 -16.08 -4.59
C ILE A 73 -4.82 -17.33 -4.47
N LEU A 74 -3.81 -17.30 -3.59
CA LEU A 74 -2.97 -18.45 -3.31
C LEU A 74 -3.77 -19.64 -2.76
N GLN A 75 -4.73 -19.40 -1.87
CA GLN A 75 -5.62 -20.45 -1.35
C GLN A 75 -6.45 -21.09 -2.47
N ILE A 76 -7.05 -20.28 -3.35
CA ILE A 76 -7.83 -20.79 -4.50
C ILE A 76 -6.94 -21.59 -5.45
N LEU A 77 -5.74 -21.10 -5.76
CA LEU A 77 -4.79 -21.82 -6.60
C LEU A 77 -4.29 -23.12 -5.97
N SER A 78 -4.16 -23.18 -4.64
CA SER A 78 -3.77 -24.41 -3.93
C SER A 78 -4.88 -25.46 -3.92
N ASN A 79 -6.14 -25.02 -3.84
CA ASN A 79 -7.30 -25.92 -3.82
C ASN A 79 -7.74 -26.34 -5.22
N GLN A 80 -7.55 -25.49 -6.24
CA GLN A 80 -7.92 -25.74 -7.63
C GLN A 80 -6.88 -25.17 -8.61
N PRO A 81 -5.75 -25.86 -8.83
CA PRO A 81 -4.74 -25.44 -9.79
C PRO A 81 -5.30 -25.58 -11.22
N GLY A 82 -5.62 -24.45 -11.87
CA GLY A 82 -6.12 -24.43 -13.25
C GLY A 82 -7.25 -23.44 -13.53
N ARG A 83 -7.81 -22.76 -12.51
CA ARG A 83 -8.84 -21.74 -12.74
C ARG A 83 -8.29 -20.51 -13.47
N SER A 84 -9.09 -20.00 -14.41
CA SER A 84 -8.81 -18.74 -15.11
C SER A 84 -8.91 -17.55 -14.16
N ALA A 85 -8.07 -16.53 -14.38
CA ALA A 85 -8.06 -15.29 -13.61
C ALA A 85 -9.45 -14.61 -13.54
N LYS A 86 -10.30 -14.80 -14.55
CA LYS A 86 -11.70 -14.31 -14.54
C LYS A 86 -12.57 -15.00 -13.49
N SER A 87 -12.48 -16.32 -13.38
CA SER A 87 -13.26 -17.08 -12.39
C SER A 87 -12.79 -16.80 -10.96
N ILE A 88 -11.49 -16.57 -10.77
CA ILE A 88 -10.92 -16.16 -9.47
C ILE A 88 -11.39 -14.75 -9.09
N ALA A 89 -11.50 -13.84 -10.05
CA ALA A 89 -12.00 -12.48 -9.84
C ALA A 89 -13.46 -12.47 -9.35
N GLU A 90 -14.30 -13.31 -9.96
CA GLU A 90 -15.71 -13.50 -9.60
C GLU A 90 -15.87 -14.06 -8.19
N GLU A 91 -15.10 -15.09 -7.83
CA GLU A 91 -15.19 -15.75 -6.52
C GLU A 91 -14.57 -14.94 -5.37
N CYS A 92 -13.59 -14.08 -5.68
CA CYS A 92 -12.98 -13.20 -4.68
C CYS A 92 -13.70 -11.85 -4.51
N GLU A 93 -14.65 -11.51 -5.39
CA GLU A 93 -15.22 -10.16 -5.53
C GLU A 93 -14.16 -9.08 -5.78
N ILE A 94 -13.11 -9.40 -6.54
CA ILE A 94 -12.00 -8.48 -6.84
C ILE A 94 -11.86 -8.31 -8.35
N SER A 95 -11.54 -7.11 -8.83
CA SER A 95 -11.24 -6.88 -10.26
C SER A 95 -10.22 -7.87 -10.84
N ALA A 96 -10.50 -8.39 -12.03
CA ALA A 96 -9.59 -9.27 -12.78
C ALA A 96 -8.18 -8.67 -12.96
N ARG A 97 -8.05 -7.33 -13.09
CA ARG A 97 -6.74 -6.65 -13.14
C ARG A 97 -5.92 -6.86 -11.88
N THR A 98 -6.58 -6.88 -10.72
CA THR A 98 -5.92 -7.09 -9.43
C THR A 98 -5.44 -8.53 -9.31
N VAL A 99 -6.24 -9.49 -9.78
CA VAL A 99 -5.87 -10.92 -9.85
C VAL A 99 -4.65 -11.11 -10.75
N GLU A 100 -4.65 -10.55 -11.97
CA GLU A 100 -3.51 -10.61 -12.90
C GLU A 100 -2.25 -9.97 -12.32
N ARG A 101 -2.39 -8.82 -11.64
CA ARG A 101 -1.27 -8.15 -10.97
C ARG A 101 -0.67 -9.04 -9.87
N TYR A 102 -1.51 -9.70 -9.07
CA TYR A 102 -1.05 -10.61 -8.02
C TYR A 102 -0.41 -11.88 -8.59
N LEU A 103 -0.97 -12.46 -9.66
CA LEU A 103 -0.39 -13.60 -10.37
C LEU A 103 1.00 -13.27 -10.94
N LYS A 104 1.16 -12.10 -11.61
CA LYS A 104 2.46 -11.63 -12.07
C LYS A 104 3.45 -11.43 -10.93
N ALA A 105 3.01 -10.85 -9.81
CA ALA A 105 3.85 -10.66 -8.64
C ALA A 105 4.30 -11.99 -8.02
N LEU A 106 3.45 -13.02 -8.03
CA LEU A 106 3.78 -14.37 -7.56
C LEU A 106 4.78 -15.07 -8.48
N GLN A 107 4.58 -15.00 -9.80
CA GLN A 107 5.52 -15.55 -10.78
C GLN A 107 6.91 -14.90 -10.67
N LEU A 108 6.96 -13.56 -10.54
CA LEU A 108 8.22 -12.83 -10.39
C LEU A 108 8.99 -13.22 -9.11
N LYS A 109 8.28 -13.45 -7.99
CA LYS A 109 8.91 -13.91 -6.75
C LYS A 109 9.49 -15.31 -6.87
N HIS A 110 8.82 -16.20 -7.60
CA HIS A 110 9.30 -17.57 -7.80
C HIS A 110 10.48 -17.61 -8.78
N CYS A 111 10.47 -16.78 -9.82
CA CYS A 111 11.61 -16.60 -10.72
C CYS A 111 12.82 -15.93 -10.06
N ALA A 112 12.62 -15.09 -9.04
CA ALA A 112 13.72 -14.45 -8.31
C ALA A 112 14.36 -15.35 -7.23
N SER A 113 13.79 -16.52 -6.95
CA SER A 113 14.29 -17.51 -5.99
C SER A 113 14.99 -18.71 -6.62
N LEU A 114 15.17 -18.69 -7.95
CA LEU A 114 15.96 -19.63 -8.76
C LEU A 114 17.20 -18.91 -9.28
#